data_AF-A0A3B8NEK9-F1
#
_entry.id   AF-A0A3B8NEK9-F1
#
_cell.length_a   1.000
_cell.length_b   1.000
_cell.length_c   1.000
_cell.angle_alpha   90.00
_cell.angle_beta   90.00
_cell.angle_gamma   90.00
#
_symmetry.space_group_name_H-M   'P 1'
#
loop_
_entity.id
_entity.type
_entity.pdbx_description
1 polymer ?
#
loop_
_entity_poly.entity_id
_entity_poly.type
_entity_poly.pdbx_seq_one_letter_code
_entity_poly.pdbx_strand_id
1 'polypeptide(L)'
;MSEDNELDSLRQLIQQQLANPGSLNADKLIGSGISDANSLTKEQFIEKCPFTTKSEIVTDHQHNPPFGSNLCQDLQLYSKLSKTSG
;
A
#
# COMPACT_ATOMS: atom_id res chain seq x y z
N MET A 1 14.91 -17.26 -5.11
CA MET A 1 14.72 -16.64 -3.79
C MET A 1 14.14 -17.71 -2.88
N SER A 2 14.58 -17.83 -1.64
CA SER A 2 13.97 -18.78 -0.69
C SER A 2 12.59 -18.27 -0.26
N GLU A 3 11.74 -19.18 0.19
CA GLU A 3 10.39 -18.87 0.65
C GLU A 3 10.36 -17.86 1.82
N ASP A 4 11.35 -17.96 2.72
CA ASP A 4 11.54 -17.03 3.85
C ASP A 4 11.82 -15.60 3.37
N ASN A 5 12.60 -15.45 2.30
CA ASN A 5 12.93 -14.12 1.76
C ASN A 5 11.69 -13.41 1.20
N GLU A 6 10.69 -14.15 0.69
CA GLU A 6 9.45 -13.58 0.18
C GLU A 6 8.57 -13.05 1.31
N LEU A 7 8.43 -13.82 2.40
CA LEU A 7 7.64 -13.39 3.56
C LEU A 7 8.27 -12.16 4.21
N ASP A 8 9.59 -12.12 4.35
CA ASP A 8 10.28 -10.94 4.90
C ASP A 8 10.10 -9.72 4.00
N SER A 9 10.17 -9.89 2.68
CA SER A 9 9.92 -8.80 1.71
C SER A 9 8.47 -8.30 1.80
N LEU A 10 7.50 -9.20 1.95
CA LEU A 10 6.10 -8.85 2.15
C LEU A 10 5.91 -8.05 3.44
N ARG A 11 6.48 -8.51 4.56
CA ARG A 11 6.39 -7.80 5.84
C ARG A 11 7.00 -6.40 5.76
N GLN A 12 8.14 -6.25 5.09
CA GLN A 12 8.74 -4.93 4.85
C GLN A 12 7.82 -4.00 4.05
N LEU A 13 7.20 -4.50 2.97
CA LEU A 13 6.25 -3.72 2.18
C LEU A 13 5.03 -3.29 3.00
N ILE A 14 4.44 -4.21 3.78
CA ILE A 14 3.28 -3.91 4.63
C ILE A 14 3.65 -2.89 5.71
N GLN A 15 4.83 -3.03 6.33
CA GLN A 15 5.33 -2.06 7.30
C GLN A 15 5.45 -0.66 6.69
N GLN A 16 5.92 -0.55 5.44
CA GLN A 16 6.00 0.74 4.73
C GLN A 16 4.61 1.34 4.45
N GLN A 17 3.62 0.53 4.08
CA GLN A 17 2.25 1.02 3.90
C GLN A 17 1.65 1.50 5.23
N LEU A 18 1.79 0.71 6.30
CA LEU A 18 1.27 1.05 7.63
C LEU A 18 1.94 2.29 8.24
N ALA A 19 3.18 2.59 7.85
CA ALA A 19 3.89 3.80 8.27
C ALA A 19 3.35 5.09 7.63
N ASN A 20 2.39 5.00 6.71
CA ASN A 20 1.72 6.14 6.07
C ASN A 20 0.21 6.19 6.42
N PRO A 21 -0.15 6.48 7.69
CA PRO A 21 -1.55 6.49 8.13
C PRO A 21 -2.38 7.55 7.41
N GLY A 22 -3.65 7.25 7.11
CA GLY A 22 -4.54 8.10 6.33
C GLY A 22 -4.35 7.99 4.81
N SER A 23 -3.40 7.16 4.35
CA SER A 23 -3.35 6.75 2.94
C SER A 23 -4.39 5.68 2.65
N LEU A 24 -4.90 5.67 1.41
CA LEU A 24 -5.87 4.67 0.94
C LEU A 24 -5.42 3.23 1.25
N ASN A 25 -4.15 2.90 1.02
CA ASN A 25 -3.62 1.56 1.30
C ASN A 25 -3.53 1.26 2.80
N ALA A 26 -3.03 2.18 3.62
CA ALA A 26 -2.91 1.98 5.06
C ALA A 26 -4.29 1.77 5.70
N ASP A 27 -5.26 2.62 5.36
CA ASP A 27 -6.61 2.56 5.91
C ASP A 27 -7.32 1.26 5.53
N LYS A 28 -7.11 0.78 4.30
CA LYS A 28 -7.65 -0.51 3.85
C LYS A 28 -7.01 -1.70 4.54
N LEU A 29 -5.68 -1.72 4.71
CA LEU A 29 -4.99 -2.78 5.45
C LEU A 29 -5.50 -2.84 6.90
N ILE A 30 -5.54 -1.70 7.59
CA ILE A 30 -6.04 -1.60 8.97
C ILE A 30 -7.50 -2.04 9.05
N GLY A 31 -8.36 -1.55 8.13
CA GLY A 31 -9.78 -1.92 8.07
C GLY A 31 -10.03 -3.41 7.80
N SER A 32 -9.08 -4.10 7.16
CA SER A 32 -9.11 -5.56 6.97
C SER A 32 -8.51 -6.37 8.11
N GLY A 33 -8.02 -5.70 9.16
CA GLY A 33 -7.38 -6.34 10.32
C GLY A 33 -5.90 -6.67 10.13
N ILE A 34 -5.22 -6.05 9.15
CA ILE A 34 -3.77 -6.10 8.98
C ILE A 34 -3.19 -4.80 9.55
N SER A 35 -2.76 -4.81 10.81
CA SER A 35 -2.22 -3.62 11.51
C SER A 35 -0.83 -3.83 12.10
N ASP A 36 -0.26 -5.03 12.00
CA ASP A 36 1.11 -5.35 12.42
C ASP A 36 1.76 -6.26 11.37
N ALA A 37 2.83 -5.78 10.75
CA ALA A 37 3.54 -6.52 9.73
C ALA A 37 4.37 -7.67 10.30
N ASN A 38 4.87 -7.56 11.54
CA ASN A 38 5.81 -8.55 12.10
C ASN A 38 5.14 -9.90 12.37
N SER A 39 3.87 -9.87 12.81
CA SER A 39 3.07 -11.07 13.06
C SER A 39 2.38 -11.65 11.83
N LEU A 40 2.42 -10.95 10.68
CA LEU A 40 1.72 -11.34 9.47
C LEU A 40 2.27 -12.65 8.87
N THR A 41 1.38 -13.57 8.51
CA THR A 41 1.68 -14.77 7.71
C THR A 41 1.19 -14.62 6.27
N LYS A 42 1.64 -15.51 5.37
CA LYS A 42 1.18 -15.52 3.97
C LYS A 42 -0.31 -15.80 3.87
N GLU A 43 -0.81 -16.76 4.66
CA GLU A 43 -2.22 -17.17 4.68
C GLU A 43 -3.11 -16.02 5.13
N GLN A 44 -2.71 -15.33 6.21
CA GLN A 44 -3.42 -14.15 6.70
C GLN A 44 -3.44 -13.03 5.66
N PHE A 45 -2.33 -12.81 4.95
CA PHE A 45 -2.27 -11.82 3.87
C PHE A 45 -3.21 -12.20 2.72
N ILE A 46 -3.18 -13.44 2.25
CA ILE A 46 -4.05 -13.92 1.16
C ILE A 46 -5.54 -13.83 1.54
N GLU A 47 -5.88 -14.16 2.78
CA GLU A 47 -7.27 -14.15 3.26
C GLU A 47 -7.80 -12.72 3.49
N LYS A 48 -6.96 -11.84 4.05
CA LYS A 48 -7.42 -10.54 4.57
C LYS A 48 -7.06 -9.35 3.69
N CYS A 49 -5.97 -9.40 2.91
CA CYS A 49 -5.52 -8.23 2.17
C CYS A 49 -6.58 -7.80 1.15
N PRO A 50 -7.12 -6.59 1.25
CA PRO A 50 -8.14 -6.13 0.32
C PRO A 50 -7.52 -5.79 -1.03
N PHE A 51 -8.26 -6.06 -2.11
CA PHE A 51 -7.90 -5.56 -3.43
C PHE A 51 -8.15 -4.06 -3.52
N THR A 52 -7.23 -3.32 -4.15
CA THR A 52 -7.43 -1.91 -4.52
C THR A 52 -7.93 -1.81 -5.95
N THR A 53 -9.08 -1.16 -6.10
CA THR A 53 -9.76 -0.98 -7.39
C THR A 53 -9.31 0.31 -8.07
N LYS A 54 -9.46 0.38 -9.40
CA LYS A 54 -9.18 1.59 -10.19
C LYS A 54 -10.03 2.78 -9.71
N SER A 55 -11.29 2.56 -9.39
CA SER A 55 -12.22 3.61 -8.92
C SER A 55 -11.78 4.23 -7.60
N GLU A 56 -11.28 3.43 -6.66
CA GLU A 56 -10.76 3.94 -5.39
C GLU A 56 -9.53 4.82 -5.63
N ILE A 57 -8.60 4.41 -6.49
CA ILE A 57 -7.42 5.20 -6.84
C ILE A 57 -7.82 6.53 -7.49
N VAL A 58 -8.77 6.51 -8.44
CA VAL A 58 -9.27 7.74 -9.09
C VAL A 58 -9.91 8.67 -8.08
N THR A 59 -10.71 8.13 -7.16
CA THR A 59 -11.38 8.90 -6.10
C THR A 59 -10.34 9.51 -5.15
N ASP A 60 -9.35 8.73 -4.74
CA ASP A 60 -8.26 9.21 -3.88
C ASP A 60 -7.46 10.33 -4.56
N HIS A 61 -7.14 10.21 -5.85
CA HIS A 61 -6.46 11.28 -6.60
C HIS A 61 -7.27 12.58 -6.68
N GLN A 62 -8.61 12.49 -6.73
CA GLN A 62 -9.49 13.67 -6.74
C GLN A 62 -9.49 14.39 -5.38
N HIS A 63 -9.48 13.63 -4.28
CA HIS A 63 -9.46 14.18 -2.92
C HIS A 63 -8.08 14.64 -2.47
N ASN A 64 -7.03 13.95 -2.92
CA ASN A 64 -5.64 14.16 -2.55
C ASN A 64 -4.79 14.50 -3.79
N PRO A 65 -5.04 15.63 -4.46
CA PRO A 65 -4.26 15.99 -5.63
C PRO A 65 -2.79 16.30 -5.26
N PRO A 66 -1.83 16.09 -6.18
CA PRO A 66 -2.03 15.61 -7.56
C PRO A 66 -1.82 14.10 -7.75
N PHE A 67 -1.33 13.36 -6.75
CA PHE A 67 -0.90 11.97 -6.88
C PHE A 67 -1.69 10.95 -6.05
N GLY A 68 -2.71 11.39 -5.33
CA GLY A 68 -3.35 10.58 -4.30
C GLY A 68 -2.57 10.56 -2.99
N SER A 69 -3.09 9.83 -2.02
CA SER A 69 -2.51 9.69 -0.67
C SER A 69 -1.50 8.54 -0.57
N ASN A 70 -1.42 7.68 -1.57
CA ASN A 70 -0.62 6.44 -1.54
C ASN A 70 0.89 6.61 -1.76
N LEU A 71 1.42 7.83 -1.96
CA LEU A 71 2.87 8.03 -2.04
C LEU A 71 3.52 7.65 -0.71
N CYS A 72 4.48 6.72 -0.75
CA CYS A 72 5.14 6.18 0.44
C CYS A 72 6.46 6.89 0.79
N GLN A 73 6.81 7.93 0.03
CA GLN A 73 8.07 8.68 0.14
C GLN A 73 7.79 10.16 -0.15
N ASP A 74 8.73 11.03 0.24
CA ASP A 74 8.65 12.46 -0.10
C ASP A 74 8.68 12.66 -1.62
N LEU A 75 7.87 13.61 -2.10
CA LEU A 75 7.76 13.96 -3.52
C LEU A 75 9.12 14.30 -4.17
N GLN A 76 10.06 14.89 -3.42
CA GLN A 76 11.38 15.27 -3.92
C GLN A 76 12.26 14.06 -4.29
N LEU A 77 11.91 12.86 -3.82
CA LEU A 77 12.65 11.62 -4.12
C LEU A 77 12.23 10.98 -5.45
N TYR A 78 11.13 11.44 -6.05
CA TYR A 78 10.64 10.93 -7.33
C TYR A 78 11.33 11.64 -8.50
N SER A 79 12.04 10.88 -9.35
CA SER A 79 12.79 11.43 -10.49
C SER A 79 11.98 11.52 -11.79
N LYS A 80 10.80 10.90 -11.84
CA LYS A 80 9.93 10.88 -13.02
C LYS A 80 8.46 10.85 -12.64
N LEU A 81 7.67 11.67 -13.31
CA LEU A 81 6.21 11.66 -13.24
C LEU A 81 5.65 11.11 -14.55
N SER A 82 4.74 10.15 -14.45
CA SER A 82 4.07 9.53 -15.60
C SER A 82 2.57 9.49 -15.35
N LYS A 83 1.78 9.58 -16.42
CA LYS A 83 0.32 9.48 -16.39
C LYS A 83 -0.13 8.48 -17.45
N THR A 84 -1.15 7.70 -17.15
CA THR A 84 -1.80 6.84 -18.13
C THR A 84 -2.75 7.68 -19.01
N SER A 85 -2.95 7.27 -20.26
CA SER A 85 -3.87 7.94 -21.19
C SER A 85 -5.35 7.58 -20.98
N GLY A 86 -5.64 6.63 -20.10
CA GLY A 86 -6.97 6.02 -19.94
C GLY A 86 -7.72 6.42 -18.69
#